data_AF-A0A317NSQ8-F1
#
_entry.id   AF-A0A317NSQ8-F1
#
_cell.length_a   1.000
_cell.length_b   1.000
_cell.length_c   1.000
_cell.angle_alpha   90.00
_cell.angle_beta   90.00
_cell.angle_gamma   90.00
#
_symmetry.space_group_name_H-M   'P 1'
#
loop_
_entity.id
_entity.type
_entity.pdbx_description
1 polymer ?
#
loop_
_entity_poly.entity_id
_entity_poly.type
_entity_poly.pdbx_seq_one_letter_code
_entity_poly.pdbx_strand_id
1 'polypeptide(L)' 'MVIAPEPTRTTLKRLVAAGFTSRPGKGSHTMWICRHRVITVTVASGHNSQSPGMVRTVNKAIAHCTQQCTEES' A
#
# COMPACT_ATOMS: atom_id res chain seq x y z
N MET A 1 -7.51 15.72 8.96
CA MET A 1 -6.46 14.85 9.54
C MET A 1 -5.17 15.00 8.73
N VAL A 2 -4.17 15.74 9.24
CA VAL A 2 -2.88 15.94 8.55
C VAL A 2 -2.12 14.63 8.62
N ILE A 3 -1.72 14.08 7.48
CA ILE A 3 -0.88 12.88 7.46
C ILE A 3 0.54 13.38 7.25
N ALA A 4 1.45 13.04 8.17
CA ALA A 4 2.84 13.41 8.03
C ALA A 4 3.50 12.60 6.90
N PRO A 5 4.52 13.15 6.21
CA PRO A 5 5.33 12.34 5.31
C PRO A 5 5.95 11.18 6.11
N GLU A 6 5.72 9.96 5.65
CA GLU A 6 6.10 8.75 6.37
C GLU A 6 7.26 8.08 5.63
N PRO A 7 8.29 7.56 6.34
CA PRO A 7 9.36 6.82 5.71
C PRO A 7 8.78 5.62 4.96
N THR A 8 9.21 5.42 3.72
CA THR A 8 8.69 4.37 2.83
C THR A 8 8.68 3.01 3.52
N ARG A 9 9.72 2.70 4.30
CA ARG A 9 9.83 1.46 5.11
C ARG A 9 8.62 1.20 6.01
N THR A 10 8.08 2.21 6.68
CA THR A 10 6.92 2.04 7.58
C THR A 10 5.66 1.71 6.78
N THR A 11 5.46 2.40 5.67
CA THR A 11 4.35 2.13 4.74
C THR A 11 4.43 0.72 4.15
N LEU A 12 5.62 0.27 3.75
CA LEU A 12 5.83 -1.11 3.27
C LEU A 12 5.56 -2.14 4.38
N LYS A 13 5.99 -1.89 5.63
CA LYS A 13 5.69 -2.77 6.76
C LYS A 13 4.18 -2.92 6.98
N ARG A 14 3.39 -1.85 6.87
CA ARG A 14 1.93 -1.91 6.98
C ARG A 14 1.30 -2.72 5.85
N LEU A 15 1.79 -2.56 4.62
CA LEU A 15 1.34 -3.35 3.46
C LEU A 15 1.61 -4.85 3.66
N VAL A 16 2.81 -5.21 4.12
CA VAL A 16 3.16 -6.61 4.46
C VAL A 16 2.27 -7.14 5.58
N ALA A 17 2.07 -6.36 6.65
CA ALA A 17 1.20 -6.75 7.77
C ALA A 17 -0.26 -6.96 7.35
N ALA A 18 -0.73 -6.20 6.36
CA ALA A 18 -2.05 -6.37 5.75
C ALA A 18 -2.13 -7.53 4.73
N GLY A 19 -1.03 -8.28 4.53
CA GLY A 19 -1.01 -9.42 3.61
C GLY A 19 -0.90 -9.04 2.13
N PHE A 20 -0.45 -7.82 1.82
CA PHE A 20 -0.14 -7.45 0.43
C PHE A 20 1.15 -8.12 -0.02
N THR A 21 1.17 -8.53 -1.28
CA THR A 21 2.34 -9.13 -1.93
C THR A 21 3.03 -8.09 -2.79
N SER A 22 4.33 -7.89 -2.61
CA SER A 22 5.12 -7.01 -3.47
C SER A 22 5.43 -7.68 -4.80
N ARG A 23 5.23 -6.96 -5.89
CA ARG A 23 5.66 -7.30 -7.25
C ARG A 23 6.62 -6.22 -7.75
N PRO A 24 7.70 -6.60 -8.45
CA PRO A 24 8.54 -5.64 -9.11
C PRO A 24 7.69 -4.87 -10.13
N GLY A 25 7.58 -3.56 -9.94
CA GLY A 25 6.98 -2.67 -10.93
C GLY A 25 8.03 -2.24 -11.96
N LYS A 26 7.62 -1.38 -12.89
CA LYS A 26 8.54 -0.79 -13.87
C LYS A 26 9.35 0.33 -13.20
N GLY A 27 10.68 0.25 -13.28
CA GLY A 27 11.59 1.25 -12.71
C GLY A 27 11.69 1.20 -11.17
N SER A 28 11.82 2.36 -10.53
CA SER A 28 11.95 2.49 -9.06
C SER A 28 10.62 2.37 -8.29
N HIS A 29 9.67 1.63 -8.86
CA HIS A 29 8.32 1.46 -8.34
C HIS A 29 8.07 0.01 -7.97
N THR A 30 7.46 -0.22 -6.82
CA THR A 30 7.03 -1.55 -6.36
C THR A 30 5.51 -1.58 -6.35
N MET A 31 4.93 -2.54 -7.06
CA MET A 31 3.50 -2.78 -7.00
C MET A 31 3.19 -3.67 -5.81
N TRP A 32 2.09 -3.40 -5.11
CA TRP A 32 1.61 -4.15 -3.97
C TRP A 32 0.20 -4.62 -4.28
N ILE A 33 -0.01 -5.93 -4.24
CA ILE A 33 -1.27 -6.56 -4.61
C ILE A 33 -1.86 -7.20 -3.36
N CYS A 34 -3.12 -6.84 -3.05
CA CYS A 34 -3.88 -7.47 -1.97
C CYS A 34 -4.05 -8.97 -2.24
N ARG A 35 -4.19 -9.79 -1.18
CA ARG A 35 -4.36 -11.26 -1.31
C ARG A 35 -5.49 -11.67 -2.26
N HIS A 36 -6.58 -10.90 -2.29
CA HIS A 36 -7.75 -11.15 -3.14
C HIS A 36 -7.59 -10.59 -4.57
N ARG A 37 -6.43 -10.01 -4.89
CA ARG A 37 -6.09 -9.38 -6.19
C ARG A 37 -7.04 -8.26 -6.67
N VAL A 38 -7.99 -7.83 -5.85
CA VAL A 38 -8.95 -6.77 -6.20
C VAL A 38 -8.29 -5.38 -6.16
N ILE A 39 -7.38 -5.17 -5.20
CA ILE A 39 -6.72 -3.88 -4.97
C ILE A 39 -5.23 -3.99 -5.27
N THR A 40 -4.73 -3.09 -6.11
CA THR A 40 -3.31 -2.92 -6.41
C THR A 40 -2.84 -1.51 -6.12
N VAL A 41 -1.71 -1.35 -5.45
CA VAL A 41 -1.12 -0.06 -5.11
C VAL A 41 0.30 0.01 -5.64
N THR A 42 0.65 1.08 -6.34
CA THR A 42 2.03 1.30 -6.78
C THR A 42 2.71 2.28 -5.83
N VAL A 43 3.77 1.85 -5.17
CA VAL A 43 4.56 2.68 -4.25
C VAL A 43 5.94 2.92 -4.87
N ALA A 44 6.37 4.18 -4.95
CA ALA A 44 7.72 4.53 -5.39
C ALA A 44 8.73 4.12 -4.32
N SER A 45 9.37 2.96 -4.49
CA SER A 45 10.36 2.43 -3.54
C SER A 45 11.72 3.13 -3.62
N GLY A 46 11.96 3.89 -4.71
CA GLY A 46 13.16 4.71 -4.86
C GLY A 46 13.22 5.94 -3.94
N HIS A 47 12.11 6.32 -3.30
CA HIS A 47 12.08 7.52 -2.45
C HIS A 47 12.21 7.11 -0.98
N ASN A 48 13.01 7.86 -0.20
CA ASN A 48 13.21 7.59 1.23
C ASN A 48 11.95 7.92 2.07
N SER A 49 11.18 8.90 1.61
CA SER A 49 9.93 9.36 2.25
C SER A 49 8.77 9.40 1.26
N GLN A 50 7.59 9.00 1.72
CA GLN A 50 6.35 9.07 0.96
C GLN A 50 5.59 10.35 1.30
N SER A 51 4.98 10.94 0.27
CA SER A 51 4.12 12.10 0.48
C SER A 51 2.90 11.71 1.33
N PRO A 52 2.34 12.66 2.10
CA PRO A 52 1.09 12.46 2.85
C PRO A 52 -0.05 11.87 2.02
N GLY A 53 -0.15 12.27 0.75
CA GLY A 53 -1.16 11.78 -0.19
C GLY A 53 -0.96 10.30 -0.50
N MET A 54 0.29 9.85 -0.69
CA MET A 54 0.58 8.45 -0.95
C MET A 54 0.26 7.57 0.27
N VAL A 55 0.61 8.04 1.48
CA VAL A 55 0.27 7.33 2.72
C VAL A 55 -1.25 7.20 2.89
N ARG A 56 -2.03 8.24 2.53
CA ARG A 56 -3.49 8.16 2.47
C ARG A 56 -3.98 7.09 1.50
N THR A 57 -3.43 7.06 0.29
CA THR A 57 -3.81 6.09 -0.74
C THR A 57 -3.53 4.67 -0.28
N VAL A 58 -2.36 4.43 0.32
CA VAL A 58 -2.01 3.12 0.88
C VAL A 58 -2.96 2.71 2.01
N ASN A 59 -3.22 3.60 2.96
CA ASN A 59 -4.14 3.29 4.07
C ASN A 59 -5.56 3.00 3.57
N LYS A 60 -6.06 3.76 2.58
CA LYS A 60 -7.34 3.47 1.92
C LYS A 60 -7.33 2.11 1.26
N ALA A 61 -6.29 1.79 0.48
CA ALA A 61 -6.17 0.51 -0.19
C ALA A 61 -6.15 -0.67 0.80
N ILE A 62 -5.47 -0.52 1.94
CA ILE A 62 -5.50 -1.51 3.03
C ILE A 62 -6.91 -1.66 3.58
N ALA A 63 -7.58 -0.54 3.92
CA ALA A 63 -8.96 -0.58 4.44
C ALA A 63 -9.95 -1.22 3.45
N HIS A 64 -9.84 -0.88 2.16
CA HIS A 64 -10.64 -1.48 1.10
C HIS A 64 -10.35 -2.97 0.95
N CYS A 65 -9.08 -3.38 0.98
CA CYS A 65 -8.70 -4.80 0.96
C CYS A 65 -9.33 -5.54 2.14
N THR A 66 -9.27 -5.00 3.36
CA THR A 66 -9.91 -5.62 4.54
C THR A 66 -11.44 -5.69 4.43
N GLN A 67 -12.11 -4.63 3.98
CA GLN A 67 -13.57 -4.61 3.83
C GLN A 67 -14.05 -5.61 2.77
N GLN A 68 -13.41 -5.62 1.60
CA GLN A 68 -13.78 -6.53 0.50
C GLN A 68 -13.51 -8.01 0.83
N CYS A 69 -12.57 -8.30 1.74
CA CYS A 69 -12.40 -9.67 2.26
C CYS A 69 -13.58 -10.14 3.14
N THR A 70 -14.40 -9.21 3.65
CA THR A 70 -15.50 -9.50 4.59
C THR A 70 -16.86 -9.56 3.89
N GLU A 71 -17.00 -8.90 2.73
CA GLU A 71 -18.27 -8.84 1.97
C GLU A 71 -18.47 -9.99 0.95
N GLU A 72 -17.53 -10.94 0.88
CA GLU A 72 -17.67 -12.14 0.05
C GLU A 72 -17.79 -13.39 0.94
N SER A 73 -18.89 -13.48 1.70
CA SER A 73 -19.34 -14.69 2.42
C SER A 73 -20.84 -14.87 2.31
#